data_AF-M5U5M6-F1
#
_entry.id   AF-M5U5M6-F1
#
_cell.length_a   1.000
_cell.length_b   1.000
_cell.length_c   1.000
_cell.angle_alpha   90.00
_cell.angle_beta   90.00
_cell.angle_gamma   90.00
#
_symmetry.space_group_name_H-M   'P 1'
#
loop_
_entity.id
_entity.type
_entity.pdbx_description
1 polymer ?
#
loop_
_entity_poly.entity_id
_entity_poly.type
_entity_poly.pdbx_seq_one_letter_code
_entity_poly.pdbx_strand_id
1 'polypeptide(L)'
;MRDWLIGYIEHAFAGVTLGDGTTLYEAAFQSDYGFDQRELALSENAERIDWRRVPFDDLYSRNDAIFFMNSYGKRFYSPAIMRAVLTAGMRDGLMYEAFIFDLAGFVHAKKQEDIPFTTLYDTNQRAAFVRFCKFAAFNAPREFGRDDPLKILKRIRELEPAPNGRRTKR
;
A
#
# COMPACT_ATOMS: atom_id res chain seq x y z
N MET A 1 -3.88 3.59 19.79
CA MET A 1 -4.27 2.59 18.76
C MET A 1 -3.53 2.81 17.44
N ARG A 2 -3.43 4.04 16.94
CA ARG A 2 -2.64 4.34 15.72
C ARG A 2 -1.16 3.98 15.86
N ASP A 3 -0.52 4.35 16.96
CA ASP A 3 0.91 4.08 17.19
C ASP A 3 1.25 2.59 17.19
N TRP A 4 0.39 1.76 17.79
CA TRP A 4 0.56 0.30 17.75
C TRP A 4 0.49 -0.24 16.32
N LEU A 5 -0.43 0.26 15.51
CA LEU A 5 -0.56 -0.17 14.11
C LEU A 5 0.64 0.29 13.28
N ILE A 6 1.13 1.51 13.50
CA ILE A 6 2.36 2.01 12.89
C ILE A 6 3.53 1.08 13.25
N GLY A 7 3.73 0.78 14.54
CA GLY A 7 4.78 -0.13 14.98
C GLY A 7 4.66 -1.54 14.39
N TYR A 8 3.43 -2.05 14.23
CA TYR A 8 3.20 -3.32 13.54
C TYR A 8 3.61 -3.27 12.06
N ILE A 9 3.23 -2.20 11.34
CA ILE A 9 3.61 -2.00 9.93
C ILE A 9 5.13 -1.89 9.81
N GLU A 10 5.77 -1.11 10.69
CA GLU A 10 7.23 -0.96 10.73
C GLU A 10 7.94 -2.30 10.92
N HIS A 11 7.42 -3.15 11.79
CA HIS A 11 7.96 -4.50 11.99
C HIS A 11 7.70 -5.43 10.80
N ALA A 12 6.47 -5.44 10.26
CA ALA A 12 6.08 -6.35 9.18
C ALA A 12 6.80 -6.06 7.85
N PHE A 13 7.18 -4.80 7.63
CA PHE A 13 7.91 -4.35 6.43
C PHE A 13 9.37 -4.01 6.73
N ALA A 14 9.91 -4.50 7.85
CA ALA A 14 11.32 -4.31 8.18
C ALA A 14 12.21 -4.94 7.08
N GLY A 15 13.18 -4.16 6.59
CA GLY A 15 14.13 -4.62 5.56
C GLY A 15 13.56 -4.65 4.13
N VAL A 16 12.33 -4.18 3.89
CA VAL A 16 11.82 -3.99 2.54
C VAL A 16 12.54 -2.80 1.88
N THR A 17 13.29 -3.10 0.82
CA THR A 17 13.94 -2.13 -0.06
C THR A 17 13.17 -2.02 -1.39
N LEU A 18 13.39 -0.96 -2.15
CA LEU A 18 12.74 -0.74 -3.44
C LEU A 18 13.22 -1.76 -4.50
N GLY A 19 14.52 -2.04 -4.55
CA GLY A 19 15.11 -2.90 -5.58
C GLY A 19 14.80 -2.39 -6.98
N ASP A 20 14.28 -3.28 -7.85
CA ASP A 20 13.82 -2.96 -9.20
C ASP A 20 12.41 -2.31 -9.23
N GLY A 21 11.98 -1.77 -8.09
CA GLY A 21 10.71 -1.07 -7.97
C GLY A 21 10.73 0.30 -8.65
N THR A 22 9.63 0.61 -9.34
CA THR A 22 9.39 1.96 -9.86
C THR A 22 9.38 2.96 -8.70
N THR A 23 10.16 4.03 -8.80
CA THR A 23 10.13 5.09 -7.79
C THR A 23 8.81 5.86 -7.85
N LEU A 24 8.48 6.57 -6.76
CA LEU A 24 7.32 7.47 -6.73
C LEU A 24 7.38 8.50 -7.85
N TYR A 25 8.57 9.01 -8.16
CA TYR A 25 8.77 10.06 -9.16
C TYR A 25 8.71 9.50 -10.59
N GLU A 26 9.28 8.32 -10.86
CA GLU A 26 9.09 7.63 -12.15
C GLU A 26 7.62 7.36 -12.43
N ALA A 27 6.89 6.93 -11.41
CA ALA A 27 5.46 6.66 -11.53
C ALA A 27 4.67 7.97 -11.71
N ALA A 28 5.07 9.07 -11.06
CA ALA A 28 4.48 10.39 -11.26
C ALA A 28 4.72 10.93 -12.68
N PHE A 29 5.94 10.77 -13.20
CA PHE A 29 6.28 11.09 -14.59
C PHE A 29 5.35 10.36 -15.57
N GLN A 30 5.13 9.06 -15.37
CA GLN A 30 4.20 8.29 -16.20
C GLN A 30 2.74 8.74 -16.04
N SER A 31 2.33 9.11 -14.82
CA SER A 31 0.98 9.62 -14.55
C SER A 31 0.68 10.92 -15.29
N ASP A 32 1.70 11.76 -15.49
CA ASP A 32 1.62 13.00 -16.25
C ASP A 32 2.00 12.81 -17.73
N TYR A 33 1.81 11.59 -18.26
CA TYR A 33 2.08 11.24 -19.67
C TYR A 33 3.52 11.55 -20.15
N GLY A 34 4.47 11.64 -19.21
CA GLY A 34 5.87 11.92 -19.47
C GLY A 34 6.20 13.40 -19.73
N PHE A 35 5.34 14.34 -19.32
CA PHE A 35 5.58 15.77 -19.56
C PHE A 35 6.55 16.40 -18.55
N ASP A 36 6.42 16.12 -17.25
CA ASP A 36 7.29 16.74 -16.25
C ASP A 36 8.63 16.01 -16.03
N GLN A 37 9.64 16.36 -16.83
CA GLN A 37 11.00 15.82 -16.72
C GLN A 37 11.68 16.04 -15.35
N ARG A 38 11.18 16.97 -14.50
CA ARG A 38 11.72 17.17 -13.15
C ARG A 38 11.51 15.94 -12.28
N GLU A 39 10.47 15.16 -12.54
CA GLU A 39 10.20 13.92 -11.83
C GLU A 39 11.30 12.87 -12.07
N LEU A 40 11.84 12.78 -13.30
CA LEU A 40 12.96 11.87 -13.56
C LEU A 40 14.23 12.31 -12.82
N ALA A 41 14.51 13.61 -12.76
CA ALA A 41 15.64 14.14 -11.99
C ALA A 41 15.48 13.88 -10.48
N LEU A 42 14.26 13.98 -9.95
CA LEU A 42 13.97 13.60 -8.55
C LEU A 42 14.14 12.10 -8.32
N SER A 43 13.78 11.27 -9.30
CA SER A 43 13.95 9.81 -9.23
C SER A 43 15.40 9.43 -8.94
N GLU A 44 16.39 10.10 -9.53
CA GLU A 44 17.81 9.79 -9.32
C GLU A 44 18.18 9.74 -7.82
N ASN A 45 17.60 10.64 -7.03
CA ASN A 45 17.86 10.78 -5.60
C ASN A 45 16.77 10.17 -4.71
N ALA A 46 15.83 9.42 -5.29
CA ALA A 46 14.76 8.78 -4.53
C ALA A 46 15.32 7.82 -3.46
N GLU A 47 14.63 7.78 -2.32
CA GLU A 47 14.88 6.79 -1.27
C GLU A 47 14.51 5.38 -1.78
N ARG A 48 15.43 4.43 -1.60
CA ARG A 48 15.34 3.07 -2.15
C ARG A 48 15.63 1.97 -1.12
N ILE A 49 16.13 2.35 0.05
CA ILE A 49 16.62 1.43 1.08
C ILE A 49 15.62 1.34 2.22
N ASP A 50 15.05 2.46 2.64
CA ASP A 50 14.14 2.50 3.79
C ASP A 50 12.88 3.31 3.48
N TRP A 51 11.77 2.61 3.27
CA TRP A 51 10.46 3.19 2.96
C TRP A 51 9.98 4.18 4.04
N ARG A 52 10.49 4.11 5.28
CA ARG A 52 10.12 5.04 6.37
C ARG A 52 10.67 6.45 6.14
N ARG A 53 11.72 6.57 5.32
CA ARG A 53 12.39 7.83 4.98
C ARG A 53 11.77 8.53 3.77
N VAL A 54 10.81 7.89 3.09
CA VAL A 54 10.03 8.54 2.02
C VAL A 54 9.29 9.75 2.61
N PRO A 55 9.49 10.96 2.07
CA PRO A 55 8.80 12.15 2.58
C PRO A 55 7.29 12.05 2.39
N PHE A 56 6.54 12.39 3.43
CA PHE A 56 5.08 12.36 3.35
C PHE A 56 4.53 13.35 2.33
N ASP A 57 5.10 14.55 2.23
CA ASP A 57 4.62 15.55 1.28
C ASP A 57 4.81 15.10 -0.17
N ASP A 58 5.85 14.31 -0.46
CA ASP A 58 6.02 13.70 -1.79
C ASP A 58 4.94 12.67 -2.07
N LEU A 59 4.59 11.84 -1.08
CA LEU A 59 3.47 10.91 -1.20
C LEU A 59 2.17 11.67 -1.52
N TYR A 60 1.77 12.63 -0.69
CA TYR A 60 0.50 13.34 -0.87
C TYR A 60 0.43 14.12 -2.19
N SER A 61 1.52 14.77 -2.59
CA SER A 61 1.58 15.53 -3.86
C SER A 61 1.53 14.67 -5.11
N ARG A 62 1.80 13.36 -5.00
CA ARG A 62 1.86 12.41 -6.12
C ARG A 62 0.94 11.21 -5.90
N ASN A 63 -0.24 11.43 -5.33
CA ASN A 63 -1.15 10.36 -4.95
C ASN A 63 -1.56 9.44 -6.12
N ASP A 64 -1.71 9.98 -7.34
CA ASP A 64 -2.04 9.20 -8.54
C ASP A 64 -0.90 8.30 -9.05
N ALA A 65 0.34 8.57 -8.64
CA ALA A 65 1.50 7.78 -9.06
C ALA A 65 1.39 6.30 -8.64
N ILE A 66 0.62 5.99 -7.60
CA ILE A 66 0.45 4.61 -7.12
C ILE A 66 -0.06 3.64 -8.21
N PHE A 67 -0.84 4.13 -9.17
CA PHE A 67 -1.42 3.31 -10.24
C PHE A 67 -0.41 2.88 -11.31
N PHE A 68 0.73 3.56 -11.35
CA PHE A 68 1.80 3.39 -12.34
C PHE A 68 3.03 2.66 -11.75
N MET A 69 3.00 2.34 -10.46
CA MET A 69 4.06 1.53 -9.84
C MET A 69 3.97 0.06 -10.26
N ASN A 70 5.12 -0.55 -10.54
CA ASN A 70 5.22 -2.01 -10.63
C ASN A 70 5.05 -2.68 -9.25
N SER A 71 5.01 -4.02 -9.24
CA SER A 71 4.80 -4.79 -8.01
C SER A 71 5.86 -4.53 -6.92
N TYR A 72 7.13 -4.33 -7.27
CA TYR A 72 8.19 -4.02 -6.30
C TYR A 72 8.03 -2.61 -5.71
N GLY A 73 7.68 -1.62 -6.55
CA GLY A 73 7.32 -0.26 -6.12
C GLY A 73 6.14 -0.28 -5.16
N LYS A 74 5.06 -1.00 -5.51
CA LYS A 74 3.90 -1.17 -4.62
C LYS A 74 4.29 -1.78 -3.28
N ARG A 75 5.17 -2.79 -3.26
CA ARG A 75 5.63 -3.41 -2.01
C ARG A 75 6.39 -2.43 -1.11
N PHE A 76 7.21 -1.56 -1.70
CA PHE A 76 7.99 -0.55 -0.98
C PHE A 76 7.14 0.63 -0.49
N TYR A 77 6.25 1.17 -1.35
CA TYR A 77 5.47 2.36 -1.02
C TYR A 77 4.20 2.08 -0.22
N SER A 78 3.62 0.87 -0.28
CA SER A 78 2.43 0.52 0.53
C SER A 78 2.61 0.78 2.04
N PRO A 79 3.68 0.31 2.71
CA PRO A 79 3.88 0.63 4.13
C PRO A 79 4.14 2.11 4.38
N ALA A 80 4.82 2.81 3.46
CA ALA A 80 5.03 4.26 3.56
C ALA A 80 3.70 5.03 3.52
N ILE A 81 2.79 4.67 2.62
CA ILE A 81 1.46 5.27 2.48
C ILE A 81 0.59 4.95 3.70
N MET A 82 0.53 3.68 4.13
CA MET A 82 -0.21 3.32 5.35
C MET A 82 0.28 4.13 6.56
N ARG A 83 1.60 4.27 6.71
CA ARG A 83 2.21 5.08 7.78
C ARG A 83 1.88 6.57 7.65
N ALA A 84 1.93 7.13 6.45
CA ALA A 84 1.57 8.52 6.18
C ALA A 84 0.12 8.79 6.57
N VAL A 85 -0.83 7.97 6.10
CA VAL A 85 -2.26 8.08 6.43
C VAL A 85 -2.51 7.98 7.93
N LEU A 86 -1.81 7.08 8.62
CA LEU A 86 -1.96 6.92 10.08
C LEU A 86 -1.38 8.09 10.88
N THR A 87 -0.31 8.72 10.38
CA THR A 87 0.44 9.76 11.09
C THR A 87 -0.11 11.16 10.80
N ALA A 88 -0.20 11.51 9.52
CA ALA A 88 -0.62 12.82 9.05
C ALA A 88 -2.15 12.92 8.85
N GLY A 89 -2.85 11.78 8.94
CA GLY A 89 -4.29 11.70 8.70
C GLY A 89 -4.65 11.66 7.22
N MET A 90 -5.94 11.73 6.94
CA MET A 90 -6.49 11.81 5.58
C MET A 90 -6.60 13.29 5.17
N ARG A 91 -5.47 14.02 5.17
CA ARG A 91 -5.40 15.50 5.06
C ARG A 91 -6.37 16.09 4.03
N ASP A 92 -6.46 15.47 2.86
CA ASP A 92 -7.31 15.83 1.72
C ASP A 92 -8.13 14.64 1.18
N GLY A 93 -8.02 13.45 1.79
CA GLY A 93 -8.64 12.21 1.33
C GLY A 93 -7.94 11.54 0.14
N LEU A 94 -7.32 12.29 -0.78
CA LEU A 94 -6.85 11.80 -2.08
C LEU A 94 -5.87 10.63 -1.97
N MET A 95 -4.80 10.75 -1.17
CA MET A 95 -3.85 9.63 -1.01
C MET A 95 -4.51 8.39 -0.40
N TYR A 96 -5.44 8.58 0.54
CA TYR A 96 -6.16 7.46 1.13
C TYR A 96 -7.08 6.79 0.11
N GLU A 97 -7.85 7.56 -0.66
CA GLU A 97 -8.75 7.04 -1.68
C GLU A 97 -8.00 6.32 -2.80
N ALA A 98 -6.93 6.92 -3.31
CA ALA A 98 -6.07 6.31 -4.32
C ALA A 98 -5.50 4.98 -3.82
N PHE A 99 -5.03 4.94 -2.58
CA PHE A 99 -4.49 3.71 -1.97
C PHE A 99 -5.56 2.63 -1.80
N ILE A 100 -6.76 2.96 -1.33
CA ILE A 100 -7.86 2.00 -1.18
C ILE A 100 -8.33 1.48 -2.54
N PHE A 101 -8.45 2.35 -3.53
CA PHE A 101 -8.83 1.97 -4.89
C PHE A 101 -7.79 1.03 -5.53
N ASP A 102 -6.51 1.38 -5.44
CA ASP A 102 -5.41 0.54 -5.94
C ASP A 102 -5.39 -0.81 -5.24
N LEU A 103 -5.48 -0.83 -3.89
CA LEU A 103 -5.49 -2.05 -3.10
C LEU A 103 -6.67 -2.95 -3.47
N ALA A 104 -7.87 -2.38 -3.69
CA ALA A 104 -9.02 -3.12 -4.18
C ALA A 104 -8.73 -3.79 -5.54
N GLY A 105 -8.17 -3.05 -6.50
CA GLY A 105 -7.75 -3.62 -7.79
C GLY A 105 -6.72 -4.74 -7.63
N PHE A 106 -5.76 -4.54 -6.73
CA PHE A 106 -4.64 -5.44 -6.53
C PHE A 106 -5.05 -6.77 -5.87
N VAL A 107 -5.95 -6.77 -4.87
CA VAL A 107 -6.48 -8.01 -4.27
C VAL A 107 -7.43 -8.78 -5.21
N HIS A 108 -7.92 -8.14 -6.27
CA HIS A 108 -8.73 -8.74 -7.31
C HIS A 108 -7.91 -9.21 -8.54
N ALA A 109 -6.57 -9.09 -8.51
CA ALA A 109 -5.64 -9.52 -9.57
C ALA A 109 -5.91 -8.87 -10.94
N LYS A 110 -6.08 -7.55 -10.98
CA LYS A 110 -6.52 -6.82 -12.17
C LYS A 110 -5.52 -6.75 -13.35
N LYS A 111 -4.25 -7.12 -13.20
CA LYS A 111 -3.26 -7.08 -14.30
C LYS A 111 -2.47 -8.38 -14.39
N GLN A 112 -2.32 -8.90 -15.61
CA GLN A 112 -1.64 -10.18 -15.87
C GLN A 112 -0.14 -10.15 -15.55
N GLU A 113 0.46 -8.96 -15.57
CA GLU A 113 1.90 -8.74 -15.34
C GLU A 113 2.25 -8.53 -13.86
N ASP A 114 1.25 -8.31 -13.00
CA ASP A 114 1.48 -8.05 -11.58
C ASP A 114 1.74 -9.35 -10.81
N ILE A 115 2.69 -9.28 -9.86
CA ILE A 115 2.89 -10.35 -8.89
C ILE A 115 1.62 -10.44 -8.02
N PRO A 116 0.97 -11.61 -7.91
CA PRO A 116 -0.26 -11.74 -7.13
C PRO A 116 -0.09 -11.27 -5.68
N PHE A 117 -1.11 -10.63 -5.10
CA PHE A 117 -1.08 -10.08 -3.74
C PHE A 117 -0.53 -11.07 -2.68
N THR A 118 -0.93 -12.33 -2.73
CA THR A 118 -0.48 -13.38 -1.79
C THR A 118 0.96 -13.83 -1.98
N THR A 119 1.51 -13.60 -3.17
CA THR A 119 2.90 -13.88 -3.51
C THR A 119 3.79 -12.68 -3.21
N LEU A 120 3.30 -11.46 -3.48
CA LEU A 120 4.05 -10.22 -3.25
C LEU A 120 4.25 -9.95 -1.76
N TYR A 121 3.23 -10.20 -0.94
CA TYR A 121 3.25 -9.92 0.49
C TYR A 121 3.25 -11.21 1.31
N ASP A 122 4.17 -11.30 2.28
CA ASP A 122 4.18 -12.39 3.24
C ASP A 122 3.01 -12.30 4.24
N THR A 123 2.89 -13.30 5.12
CA THR A 123 1.80 -13.38 6.10
C THR A 123 1.76 -12.18 7.04
N ASN A 124 2.90 -11.65 7.48
CA ASN A 124 2.95 -10.51 8.40
C ASN A 124 2.55 -9.22 7.68
N GLN A 125 3.00 -9.04 6.43
CA GLN A 125 2.67 -7.91 5.56
C GLN A 125 1.17 -7.89 5.23
N ARG A 126 0.59 -9.02 4.81
CA ARG A 126 -0.86 -9.14 4.58
C ARG A 126 -1.67 -8.84 5.85
N ALA A 127 -1.19 -9.33 7.00
CA ALA A 127 -1.81 -9.05 8.28
C ALA A 127 -1.75 -7.56 8.68
N ALA A 128 -0.79 -6.79 8.15
CA ALA A 128 -0.75 -5.33 8.29
C ALA A 128 -1.86 -4.65 7.47
N PHE A 129 -2.04 -5.04 6.20
CA PHE A 129 -3.15 -4.56 5.36
C PHE A 129 -4.50 -4.84 6.02
N VAL A 130 -4.71 -6.03 6.57
CA VAL A 130 -5.95 -6.38 7.29
C VAL A 130 -6.20 -5.43 8.47
N ARG A 131 -5.16 -5.12 9.26
CA ARG A 131 -5.31 -4.20 10.40
C ARG A 131 -5.55 -2.76 9.93
N PHE A 132 -4.88 -2.34 8.86
CA PHE A 132 -5.09 -1.04 8.24
C PHE A 132 -6.52 -0.89 7.69
N CYS A 133 -7.03 -1.86 6.92
CA CYS A 133 -8.41 -1.82 6.41
C CYS A 133 -9.45 -1.83 7.55
N LYS A 134 -9.20 -2.57 8.64
CA LYS A 134 -10.04 -2.49 9.84
C LYS A 134 -10.02 -1.08 10.43
N PHE A 135 -8.84 -0.49 10.61
CA PHE A 135 -8.72 0.89 11.07
C PHE A 135 -9.49 1.85 10.15
N ALA A 136 -9.27 1.77 8.85
CA ALA A 136 -9.92 2.62 7.85
C ALA A 136 -11.46 2.51 7.89
N ALA A 137 -12.02 1.29 7.97
CA ALA A 137 -13.46 1.08 8.02
C ALA A 137 -14.17 1.83 9.18
N PHE A 138 -13.48 2.00 10.32
CA PHE A 138 -14.02 2.69 11.50
C PHE A 138 -13.62 4.16 11.61
N ASN A 139 -12.54 4.59 10.94
CA ASN A 139 -11.94 5.92 11.14
C ASN A 139 -11.97 6.80 9.89
N ALA A 140 -12.21 6.26 8.70
CA ALA A 140 -12.35 7.07 7.49
C ALA A 140 -13.62 7.94 7.57
N PRO A 141 -13.59 9.20 7.09
CA PRO A 141 -14.80 9.98 6.84
C PRO A 141 -15.77 9.19 5.96
N ARG A 142 -17.08 9.35 6.19
CA ARG A 142 -18.10 8.63 5.40
C ARG A 142 -18.03 8.95 3.91
N GLU A 143 -17.60 10.17 3.59
CA GLU A 143 -17.45 10.69 2.23
C GLU A 143 -16.37 9.94 1.43
N PHE A 144 -15.44 9.26 2.10
CA PHE A 144 -14.31 8.56 1.48
C PHE A 144 -14.45 7.01 1.57
N GLY A 145 -15.64 6.48 1.31
CA GLY A 145 -15.81 5.05 1.01
C GLY A 145 -15.47 4.05 2.12
N ARG A 146 -16.17 4.12 3.27
CA ARG A 146 -16.01 3.12 4.38
C ARG A 146 -16.26 1.67 3.99
N ASP A 147 -17.03 1.43 2.92
CA ASP A 147 -17.40 0.09 2.50
C ASP A 147 -16.27 -0.63 1.74
N ASP A 148 -15.38 0.11 1.08
CA ASP A 148 -14.32 -0.49 0.28
C ASP A 148 -13.26 -1.21 1.14
N PRO A 149 -12.80 -0.66 2.28
CA PRO A 149 -12.00 -1.43 3.24
C PRO A 149 -12.68 -2.74 3.67
N LEU A 150 -14.00 -2.78 3.84
CA LEU A 150 -14.73 -4.01 4.22
C LEU A 150 -14.76 -5.04 3.09
N LYS A 151 -14.93 -4.59 1.83
CA LYS A 151 -14.85 -5.48 0.65
C LYS A 151 -13.44 -6.05 0.48
N ILE A 152 -12.42 -5.22 0.64
CA ILE A 152 -11.01 -5.64 0.61
C ILE A 152 -10.75 -6.70 1.70
N LEU A 153 -11.23 -6.47 2.92
CA LEU A 153 -11.09 -7.44 4.02
C LEU A 153 -11.72 -8.78 3.70
N LYS A 154 -12.92 -8.79 3.11
CA LYS A 154 -13.56 -10.02 2.66
C LYS A 154 -12.69 -10.74 1.63
N ARG A 155 -12.17 -10.00 0.65
CA ARG A 155 -11.35 -10.57 -0.42
C ARG A 155 -10.04 -11.16 0.10
N ILE A 156 -9.32 -10.45 0.99
CA ILE A 156 -8.07 -10.97 1.57
C ILE A 156 -8.31 -12.31 2.29
N ARG A 157 -9.44 -12.48 2.99
CA ARG A 157 -9.79 -13.74 3.65
C ARG A 157 -10.00 -14.90 2.68
N GLU A 158 -10.57 -14.62 1.51
CA GLU A 158 -10.77 -15.63 0.46
C GLU A 158 -9.45 -16.07 -0.19
N LEU A 159 -8.41 -15.24 -0.11
CA LEU A 159 -7.08 -15.52 -0.64
C LEU A 159 -6.19 -16.31 0.34
N GLU A 160 -6.55 -16.34 1.63
CA GLU A 160 -5.80 -17.11 2.61
C GLU A 160 -6.18 -18.59 2.53
N PRO A 161 -5.21 -19.52 2.60
CA PRO A 161 -5.51 -20.94 2.67
C PRO A 161 -6.35 -21.19 3.93
N ALA A 162 -7.36 -22.07 3.81
CA ALA A 162 -8.21 -22.42 4.94
C ALA A 162 -7.34 -22.81 6.15
N PRO A 163 -7.64 -22.31 7.37
CA PRO A 163 -6.87 -22.68 8.54
C PRO A 163 -6.88 -24.20 8.65
N ASN A 164 -5.69 -24.82 8.70
CA ASN A 164 -5.54 -26.26 8.87
C ASN A 164 -6.42 -26.69 10.04
N GLY A 165 -7.56 -27.32 9.72
CA GLY A 165 -8.46 -27.86 10.71
C GLY A 165 -7.64 -28.75 11.61
N ARG A 166 -7.63 -28.45 12.91
CA ARG A 166 -7.08 -29.37 13.93
C ARG A 166 -7.68 -30.73 13.63
N ARG A 167 -6.87 -31.67 13.12
CA ARG A 167 -7.20 -33.09 13.14
C ARG A 167 -7.37 -33.44 14.61
N THR A 168 -8.60 -33.43 15.10
CA THR A 168 -8.99 -34.14 16.30
C THR A 168 -8.67 -35.61 16.03
N LYS A 169 -7.53 -36.06 16.57
CA LYS A 169 -7.30 -37.50 16.74
C LYS A 169 -8.39 -37.98 17.70
N ARG A 170 -9.10 -39.03 17.25
CA ARG A 170 -10.15 -39.75 17.95
C ARG A 170 -9.71 -40.21 19.33
#